data_AF-A0A645C3A5-F1
#
_entry.id   AF-A0A645C3A5-F1
#
_cell.length_a   1.000
_cell.length_b   1.000
_cell.length_c   1.000
_cell.angle_alpha   90.00
_cell.angle_beta   90.00
_cell.angle_gamma   90.00
#
_symmetry.space_group_name_H-M   'P 1'
#
loop_
_entity.id
_entity.type
_entity.pdbx_description
1 polymer ?
#
loop_
_entity_poly.entity_id
_entity_poly.type
_entity_poly.pdbx_seq_one_letter_code
_entity_poly.pdbx_strand_id
1 'polypeptide(L)'
;MFCLDTSSGTIPSLKALFKYEKFAETLYPYIKSQISGNSAFSGLYDSEKLASFCETKSEIKYFHRNAAGATLFFDDSTFAGEGKTLKLFISNSVLDTAGKPGGTDNYNPVVDNNEKVIALSFDDGPNPLQTPRLLDMIERYGIKVTFFQIGEQIGSKDGKVFPESKKILERQISLGCEIGNHSYTHANFNNITDAEAKKELELTSSLITSACGEYPILFRPPGGNIKNKKSLCTELGYFIINWAVDTEDWKLKKLATEEATAQILQTVKSNAKSGRIILMHDLYKNSVDAAEHVIEYLLSEGYRFVTISELCDLRNKTPDGQVIFNRSSLA
;
A
#
# COMPACT_ATOMS: atom_id res chain seq x y z
N MET A 1 5.90 10.45 -0.84
CA MET A 1 5.43 11.52 -1.73
C MET A 1 5.20 10.98 -3.14
N PHE A 2 3.95 10.64 -3.49
CA PHE A 2 3.47 10.55 -4.88
C PHE A 2 3.58 11.95 -5.50
N CYS A 3 4.46 12.15 -6.48
CA CYS A 3 4.52 13.42 -7.18
C CYS A 3 3.60 13.36 -8.41
N LEU A 4 2.32 13.69 -8.23
CA LEU A 4 1.47 13.97 -9.38
C LEU A 4 1.96 15.27 -10.06
N ASP A 5 1.87 15.34 -11.37
CA ASP A 5 1.95 16.62 -12.08
C ASP A 5 0.77 17.48 -11.60
N THR A 6 1.07 18.56 -10.90
CA THR A 6 0.08 19.42 -10.22
C THR A 6 -0.85 20.15 -11.19
N SER A 7 -0.49 20.22 -12.47
CA SER A 7 -1.31 20.84 -13.51
C SER A 7 -2.32 19.88 -14.14
N SER A 8 -1.99 18.58 -14.18
CA SER A 8 -2.81 17.56 -14.85
C SER A 8 -3.41 16.53 -13.91
N GLY A 9 -2.97 16.46 -12.65
CA GLY A 9 -3.37 15.43 -11.69
C GLY A 9 -2.90 14.02 -12.08
N THR A 10 -1.98 13.90 -13.05
CA THR A 10 -1.51 12.61 -13.58
C THR A 10 -0.10 12.29 -13.13
N ILE A 11 0.25 11.01 -13.16
CA ILE A 11 1.65 10.59 -13.00
C ILE A 11 2.43 11.08 -14.23
N PRO A 12 3.51 11.86 -14.05
CA PRO A 12 4.38 12.25 -15.15
C PRO A 12 5.01 11.00 -15.79
N SER A 13 5.14 10.98 -17.12
CA SER A 13 5.90 9.95 -17.83
C SER A 13 7.31 9.89 -17.24
N LEU A 14 7.97 8.73 -17.32
CA LEU A 14 9.36 8.59 -16.87
C LEU A 14 10.24 9.71 -17.45
N LYS A 15 10.02 10.06 -18.73
CA LYS A 15 10.67 11.16 -19.43
C LYS A 15 10.64 12.50 -18.71
N ALA A 16 9.50 12.84 -18.13
CA ALA A 16 9.28 14.10 -17.45
C ALA A 16 9.99 14.18 -16.08
N LEU A 17 10.57 13.08 -15.58
CA LEU A 17 11.28 13.03 -14.31
C LEU A 17 12.81 13.25 -14.42
N PHE A 18 13.39 13.37 -15.62
CA PHE A 18 14.85 13.44 -15.83
C PHE A 18 15.35 14.79 -16.38
N LYS A 19 16.61 15.15 -16.05
CA LYS A 19 17.25 16.40 -16.50
C LYS A 19 17.49 16.41 -18.02
N TYR A 20 17.26 17.56 -18.66
CA TYR A 20 17.37 17.73 -20.13
C TYR A 20 18.79 17.96 -20.66
N GLU A 21 19.08 17.33 -21.81
CA GLU A 21 19.32 17.91 -23.16
C GLU A 21 19.68 16.78 -24.16
N LYS A 22 20.03 15.59 -23.64
CA LYS A 22 20.31 14.36 -24.41
C LYS A 22 19.59 13.14 -23.81
N PHE A 23 18.26 13.19 -23.85
CA PHE A 23 17.36 12.27 -23.16
C PHE A 23 17.58 10.79 -23.48
N ALA A 24 17.53 10.41 -24.76
CA ALA A 24 17.74 9.01 -25.19
C ALA A 24 19.19 8.52 -24.93
N GLU A 25 20.18 9.41 -25.03
CA GLU A 25 21.60 9.09 -24.85
C GLU A 25 21.99 8.90 -23.36
N THR A 26 21.16 9.38 -22.42
CA THR A 26 21.48 9.36 -20.98
C THR A 26 20.50 8.49 -20.19
N LEU A 27 19.20 8.65 -20.44
CA LEU A 27 18.16 7.92 -19.71
C LEU A 27 18.20 6.43 -20.04
N TYR A 28 18.23 6.09 -21.33
CA TYR A 28 18.11 4.68 -21.73
C TYR A 28 19.31 3.86 -21.27
N PRO A 29 20.57 4.34 -21.41
CA PRO A 29 21.71 3.64 -20.82
C PRO A 29 21.63 3.55 -19.29
N TYR A 30 21.13 4.59 -18.61
CA TYR A 30 20.94 4.56 -17.17
C TYR A 30 19.93 3.50 -16.75
N ILE A 31 18.69 3.53 -17.27
CA ILE A 31 17.67 2.53 -16.95
C ILE A 31 18.18 1.14 -17.33
N LYS A 32 18.75 0.98 -18.53
CA LYS A 32 19.35 -0.27 -18.98
C LYS A 32 20.40 -0.79 -17.99
N SER A 33 21.23 0.08 -17.42
CA SER A 33 22.19 -0.30 -16.37
C SER A 33 21.53 -0.75 -15.07
N GLN A 34 20.39 -0.16 -14.69
CA GLN A 34 19.64 -0.53 -13.48
C GLN A 34 18.88 -1.85 -13.62
N ILE A 35 18.41 -2.16 -14.83
CA ILE A 35 17.60 -3.35 -15.11
C ILE A 35 18.42 -4.51 -15.69
N SER A 36 19.66 -4.27 -16.09
CA SER A 36 20.55 -5.28 -16.67
C SER A 36 20.79 -6.42 -15.68
N GLY A 37 20.56 -7.66 -16.14
CA GLY A 37 20.67 -8.87 -15.32
C GLY A 37 19.44 -9.17 -14.47
N ASN A 38 18.44 -8.29 -14.43
CA ASN A 38 17.16 -8.58 -13.81
C ASN A 38 16.20 -9.17 -14.86
N SER A 39 15.88 -10.45 -14.74
CA SER A 39 15.03 -11.18 -15.68
C SER A 39 13.62 -10.62 -15.78
N ALA A 40 13.11 -9.99 -14.72
CA ALA A 40 11.80 -9.33 -14.72
C ALA A 40 11.71 -8.17 -15.73
N PHE A 41 12.85 -7.64 -16.16
CA PHE A 41 12.94 -6.53 -17.11
C PHE A 41 13.44 -6.97 -18.49
N SER A 42 13.56 -8.28 -18.74
CA SER A 42 14.06 -8.80 -20.02
C SER A 42 13.26 -8.28 -21.23
N GLY A 43 11.96 -8.03 -21.06
CA GLY A 43 11.09 -7.41 -22.05
C GLY A 43 11.45 -5.96 -22.44
N LEU A 44 12.26 -5.27 -21.63
CA LEU A 44 12.74 -3.90 -21.85
C LEU A 44 14.22 -3.82 -22.30
N TYR A 45 14.86 -4.95 -22.63
CA TYR A 45 16.24 -4.93 -23.16
C TYR A 45 16.29 -4.41 -24.60
N ASP A 46 15.17 -4.54 -25.31
CA ASP A 46 14.93 -3.95 -26.61
C ASP A 46 14.84 -2.41 -26.51
N SER A 47 15.59 -1.72 -27.36
CA SER A 47 15.72 -0.27 -27.32
C SER A 47 14.44 0.47 -27.70
N GLU A 48 13.61 -0.08 -28.58
CA GLU A 48 12.34 0.55 -28.99
C GLU A 48 11.30 0.39 -27.88
N LYS A 49 11.22 -0.79 -27.26
CA LYS A 49 10.35 -1.03 -26.10
C LYS A 49 10.76 -0.18 -24.91
N LEU A 50 12.06 -0.08 -24.62
CA LEU A 50 12.56 0.80 -23.55
C LEU A 50 12.25 2.27 -23.84
N ALA A 51 12.37 2.69 -25.10
CA ALA A 51 12.02 4.04 -25.50
C ALA A 51 10.54 4.32 -25.27
N SER A 52 9.66 3.42 -25.73
CA SER A 52 8.23 3.50 -25.49
C SER A 52 7.93 3.59 -23.99
N PHE A 53 8.43 2.65 -23.18
CA PHE A 53 8.27 2.61 -21.72
C PHE A 53 8.61 3.95 -21.05
N CYS A 54 9.68 4.61 -21.50
CA CYS A 54 10.10 5.88 -20.93
C CYS A 54 9.15 7.05 -21.27
N GLU A 55 8.39 6.95 -22.35
CA GLU A 55 7.50 8.00 -22.85
C GLU A 55 6.05 7.82 -22.40
N THR A 56 5.61 6.58 -22.15
CA THR A 56 4.22 6.30 -21.75
C THR A 56 3.94 6.62 -20.28
N LYS A 57 2.90 7.41 -20.01
CA LYS A 57 2.40 7.66 -18.66
C LYS A 57 1.69 6.46 -18.04
N SER A 58 1.04 5.64 -18.89
CA SER A 58 0.15 4.55 -18.48
C SER A 58 0.86 3.39 -17.80
N GLU A 59 2.18 3.31 -17.91
CA GLU A 59 2.95 2.18 -17.40
C GLU A 59 3.28 2.35 -15.93
N ILE A 60 3.44 3.60 -15.44
CA ILE A 60 3.73 3.88 -14.03
C ILE A 60 2.43 3.86 -13.23
N LYS A 61 2.25 2.84 -12.39
CA LYS A 61 1.12 2.74 -11.44
C LYS A 61 1.25 3.76 -10.31
N TYR A 62 2.45 3.92 -9.76
CA TYR A 62 2.74 4.88 -8.69
C TYR A 62 4.24 5.11 -8.58
N PHE A 63 4.65 6.23 -7.97
CA PHE A 63 6.04 6.43 -7.63
C PHE A 63 6.24 7.24 -6.36
N HIS A 64 7.40 7.07 -5.75
CA HIS A 64 7.79 7.72 -4.51
C HIS A 64 9.19 8.30 -4.67
N ARG A 65 9.35 9.61 -4.44
CA ARG A 65 10.66 10.28 -4.37
C ARG A 65 11.07 10.64 -2.94
N ASN A 66 12.32 10.34 -2.59
CA ASN A 66 12.96 10.69 -1.32
C ASN A 66 14.33 11.37 -1.57
N ALA A 67 15.15 11.54 -0.53
CA ALA A 67 16.46 12.17 -0.63
C ALA A 67 17.47 11.39 -1.50
N ALA A 68 17.32 10.07 -1.61
CA ALA A 68 18.20 9.22 -2.41
C ALA A 68 17.78 9.16 -3.89
N GLY A 69 16.48 9.22 -4.19
CA GLY A 69 15.97 9.07 -5.55
C GLY A 69 14.46 8.86 -5.65
N ALA A 70 13.98 8.51 -6.84
CA ALA A 70 12.60 8.10 -7.10
C ALA A 70 12.51 6.58 -7.28
N THR A 71 11.59 5.96 -6.58
CA THR A 71 11.15 4.58 -6.80
C THR A 71 9.87 4.61 -7.62
N LEU A 72 9.91 4.07 -8.82
CA LEU A 72 8.77 3.89 -9.70
C LEU A 72 8.25 2.46 -9.57
N PHE A 73 6.96 2.31 -9.72
CA PHE A 73 6.31 1.03 -9.81
C PHE A 73 5.41 1.00 -11.02
N PHE A 74 5.54 -0.04 -11.85
CA PHE A 74 4.87 -0.13 -13.14
C PHE A 74 4.34 -1.52 -13.36
N ASP A 75 3.25 -1.59 -14.13
CA ASP A 75 2.68 -2.83 -14.61
C ASP A 75 3.48 -3.35 -15.81
N ASP A 76 3.99 -4.56 -15.73
CA ASP A 76 4.77 -5.15 -16.83
C ASP A 76 3.91 -5.73 -17.97
N SER A 77 2.58 -5.65 -17.87
CA SER A 77 1.66 -6.13 -18.91
C SER A 77 1.93 -5.53 -20.28
N THR A 78 2.46 -4.32 -20.35
CA THR A 78 2.75 -3.62 -21.62
C THR A 78 4.03 -4.10 -22.32
N PHE A 79 5.00 -4.70 -21.60
CA PHE A 79 6.30 -5.06 -22.19
C PHE A 79 6.78 -6.49 -21.92
N ALA A 80 6.35 -7.11 -20.81
CA ALA A 80 6.61 -8.51 -20.46
C ALA A 80 5.35 -9.39 -20.53
N GLY A 81 4.15 -8.79 -20.39
CA GLY A 81 2.88 -9.50 -20.52
C GLY A 81 2.52 -10.38 -19.32
N GLU A 82 3.20 -10.22 -18.19
CA GLU A 82 2.99 -11.05 -16.99
C GLU A 82 2.04 -10.41 -15.97
N GLY A 83 1.70 -9.12 -16.14
CA GLY A 83 0.80 -8.37 -15.25
C GLY A 83 1.37 -8.11 -13.86
N LYS A 84 2.71 -8.13 -13.71
CA LYS A 84 3.40 -7.94 -12.45
C LYS A 84 3.73 -6.47 -12.23
N THR A 85 3.59 -6.03 -10.99
CA THR A 85 4.07 -4.73 -10.57
C THR A 85 5.58 -4.81 -10.26
N LEU A 86 6.39 -4.15 -11.09
CA LEU A 86 7.84 -4.12 -10.98
C LEU A 86 8.31 -2.81 -10.35
N LYS A 87 9.44 -2.85 -9.63
CA LYS A 87 10.05 -1.71 -8.93
C LYS A 87 11.32 -1.26 -9.65
N LEU A 88 11.40 0.01 -10.02
CA LEU A 88 12.61 0.65 -10.57
C LEU A 88 13.02 1.83 -9.68
N PHE A 89 14.23 1.78 -9.14
CA PHE A 89 14.81 2.92 -8.43
C PHE A 89 15.67 3.76 -9.37
N ILE A 90 15.55 5.08 -9.27
CA ILE A 90 16.31 6.08 -10.02
C ILE A 90 16.91 7.07 -9.04
N SER A 91 18.22 7.27 -9.10
CA SER A 91 18.92 8.21 -8.22
C SER A 91 18.56 9.68 -8.50
N ASN A 92 18.52 10.50 -7.45
CA ASN A 92 18.35 11.96 -7.57
C ASN A 92 19.45 12.66 -8.39
N SER A 93 20.61 12.03 -8.57
CA SER A 93 21.69 12.59 -9.39
C SER A 93 21.28 12.79 -10.85
N VAL A 94 20.36 11.95 -11.36
CA VAL A 94 19.90 11.96 -12.76
C VAL A 94 18.47 12.49 -12.93
N LEU A 95 17.71 12.67 -11.84
CA LEU A 95 16.36 13.23 -11.86
C LEU A 95 16.36 14.75 -11.99
N ASP A 96 15.37 15.31 -12.70
CA ASP A 96 15.15 16.75 -12.75
C ASP A 96 14.78 17.31 -11.37
N THR A 97 15.20 18.54 -11.14
CA THR A 97 14.86 19.37 -9.98
C THR A 97 13.40 19.85 -9.98
N ALA A 98 12.70 19.78 -11.12
CA ALA A 98 11.27 20.10 -11.20
C ALA A 98 10.38 19.18 -10.32
N GLY A 99 10.89 18.02 -9.91
CA GLY A 99 10.25 17.14 -8.92
C GLY A 99 10.95 17.12 -7.55
N LYS A 100 11.71 18.15 -7.17
CA LYS A 100 12.33 18.24 -5.83
C LYS A 100 11.25 18.01 -4.75
N PRO A 101 11.54 17.27 -3.67
CA PRO A 101 10.76 17.37 -2.44
C PRO A 101 10.87 18.83 -1.96
N GLY A 102 9.81 19.64 -2.13
CA GLY A 102 9.82 21.05 -1.71
C GLY A 102 9.13 22.07 -2.62
N GLY A 103 8.36 21.68 -3.64
CA GLY A 103 7.46 22.63 -4.31
C GLY A 103 6.31 23.04 -3.38
N THR A 104 6.23 24.31 -3.02
CA THR A 104 5.20 24.92 -2.15
C THR A 104 3.99 25.41 -2.93
N ASP A 105 3.60 24.70 -3.99
CA ASP A 105 2.47 25.11 -4.81
C ASP A 105 1.20 24.38 -4.37
N ASN A 106 0.29 25.16 -3.79
CA ASN A 106 -1.03 24.77 -3.33
C ASN A 106 -1.86 24.22 -4.49
N TYR A 107 -1.88 22.90 -4.64
CA TYR A 107 -2.90 22.21 -5.42
C TYR A 107 -4.20 22.17 -4.61
N ASN A 108 -5.24 22.81 -5.15
CA ASN A 108 -6.62 22.73 -4.66
C ASN A 108 -7.44 21.90 -5.65
N PRO A 109 -7.65 20.62 -5.39
CA PRO A 109 -8.63 19.84 -6.14
C PRO A 109 -9.99 20.18 -5.61
N VAL A 110 -10.86 20.53 -6.54
CA VAL A 110 -12.29 20.61 -6.28
C VAL A 110 -12.75 19.19 -5.97
N VAL A 111 -12.77 18.85 -4.69
CA VAL A 111 -13.47 17.67 -4.18
C VAL A 111 -14.73 18.20 -3.54
N ASP A 112 -15.86 17.76 -4.07
CA ASP A 112 -17.17 18.04 -3.52
C ASP A 112 -17.17 17.63 -2.03
N ASN A 113 -17.21 18.63 -1.16
CA ASN A 113 -16.73 18.57 0.23
C ASN A 113 -17.75 17.90 1.20
N ASN A 114 -18.57 16.98 0.68
CA ASN A 114 -19.71 16.39 1.40
C ASN A 114 -19.69 14.84 1.43
N GLU A 115 -18.76 14.16 0.78
CA GLU A 115 -18.76 12.69 0.78
C GLU A 115 -18.18 12.11 2.08
N LYS A 116 -18.96 11.26 2.76
CA LYS A 116 -18.50 10.48 3.92
C LYS A 116 -17.67 9.30 3.42
N VAL A 117 -16.36 9.33 3.60
CA VAL A 117 -15.46 8.23 3.20
C VAL A 117 -14.77 7.60 4.41
N ILE A 118 -14.54 6.29 4.40
CA ILE A 118 -13.87 5.57 5.49
C ILE A 118 -12.96 4.49 4.92
N ALA A 119 -11.76 4.33 5.50
CA ALA A 119 -10.88 3.22 5.16
C ALA A 119 -10.94 2.18 6.28
N LEU A 120 -11.58 1.04 6.01
CA LEU A 120 -11.54 -0.12 6.89
C LEU A 120 -10.31 -0.95 6.55
N SER A 121 -9.52 -1.34 7.56
CA SER A 121 -8.30 -2.11 7.37
C SER A 121 -8.20 -3.30 8.31
N PHE A 122 -7.54 -4.36 7.83
CA PHE A 122 -7.38 -5.62 8.54
C PHE A 122 -5.91 -6.03 8.61
N ASP A 123 -5.42 -6.28 9.83
CA ASP A 123 -4.04 -6.74 10.08
C ASP A 123 -4.00 -8.25 10.37
N ASP A 124 -2.80 -8.82 10.25
CA ASP A 124 -2.37 -10.17 10.67
C ASP A 124 -2.73 -11.35 9.77
N GLY A 125 -3.44 -11.12 8.66
CA GLY A 125 -3.75 -12.14 7.67
C GLY A 125 -2.56 -12.61 6.79
N PRO A 126 -2.85 -13.45 5.77
CA PRO A 126 -4.15 -14.07 5.53
C PRO A 126 -4.37 -15.27 6.46
N ASN A 127 -5.54 -15.34 7.08
CA ASN A 127 -5.97 -16.53 7.81
C ASN A 127 -6.84 -17.43 6.90
N PRO A 128 -6.51 -18.72 6.72
CA PRO A 128 -7.20 -19.60 5.78
C PRO A 128 -8.65 -19.92 6.15
N LEU A 129 -9.08 -19.63 7.39
CA LEU A 129 -10.45 -19.86 7.85
C LEU A 129 -11.28 -18.57 7.92
N GLN A 130 -10.66 -17.47 8.34
CA GLN A 130 -11.37 -16.22 8.62
C GLN A 130 -11.35 -15.25 7.44
N THR A 131 -10.21 -15.07 6.75
CA THR A 131 -10.10 -14.14 5.62
C THR A 131 -11.09 -14.49 4.49
N PRO A 132 -11.30 -15.77 4.08
CA PRO A 132 -12.29 -16.09 3.06
C PRO A 132 -13.72 -15.65 3.42
N ARG A 133 -14.12 -15.80 4.69
CA ARG A 133 -15.46 -15.37 5.17
C ARG A 133 -15.61 -13.86 5.07
N LEU A 134 -14.56 -13.12 5.40
CA LEU A 134 -14.52 -11.66 5.26
C LEU A 134 -14.58 -11.25 3.78
N LEU A 135 -13.88 -11.95 2.89
CA LEU A 135 -13.95 -11.69 1.44
C LEU A 135 -15.35 -11.94 0.88
N ASP A 136 -16.07 -12.95 1.37
CA ASP A 136 -17.48 -13.16 1.02
C ASP A 136 -18.35 -11.96 1.43
N MET A 137 -18.09 -11.35 2.60
CA MET A 137 -18.80 -10.13 3.03
C MET A 137 -18.45 -8.95 2.13
N ILE A 138 -17.16 -8.74 1.87
CA ILE A 138 -16.67 -7.64 1.02
C ILE A 138 -17.32 -7.70 -0.37
N GLU A 139 -17.38 -8.89 -0.96
CA GLU A 139 -18.04 -9.13 -2.25
C GLU A 139 -19.55 -8.85 -2.18
N ARG A 140 -20.25 -9.37 -1.15
CA ARG A 140 -21.69 -9.15 -0.97
C ARG A 140 -22.06 -7.67 -0.84
N TYR A 141 -21.25 -6.90 -0.10
CA TYR A 141 -21.50 -5.48 0.14
C TYR A 141 -20.92 -4.57 -0.95
N GLY A 142 -20.09 -5.09 -1.87
CA GLY A 142 -19.45 -4.31 -2.92
C GLY A 142 -18.51 -3.23 -2.39
N ILE A 143 -17.84 -3.49 -1.26
CA ILE A 143 -16.93 -2.54 -0.61
C ILE A 143 -15.47 -2.83 -0.94
N LYS A 144 -14.58 -1.88 -0.64
CA LYS A 144 -13.13 -2.06 -0.70
C LYS A 144 -12.51 -1.85 0.68
N VAL A 145 -11.49 -2.63 1.00
CA VAL A 145 -10.74 -2.52 2.26
C VAL A 145 -9.24 -2.65 1.99
N THR A 146 -8.40 -2.33 2.99
CA THR A 146 -6.94 -2.54 2.90
C THR A 146 -6.49 -3.61 3.89
N PHE A 147 -5.78 -4.63 3.44
CA PHE A 147 -5.23 -5.69 4.28
C PHE A 147 -3.73 -5.49 4.50
N PHE A 148 -3.23 -5.57 5.74
CA PHE A 148 -1.79 -5.59 6.04
C PHE A 148 -1.38 -7.02 6.40
N GLN A 149 -0.67 -7.67 5.47
CA GLN A 149 -0.39 -9.10 5.54
C GLN A 149 0.94 -9.41 6.23
N ILE A 150 0.95 -10.44 7.07
CA ILE A 150 2.15 -11.01 7.66
C ILE A 150 2.76 -12.01 6.67
N GLY A 151 4.06 -11.87 6.38
CA GLY A 151 4.75 -12.73 5.41
C GLY A 151 4.75 -14.21 5.79
N GLU A 152 4.86 -14.58 7.07
CA GLU A 152 4.74 -15.97 7.54
C GLU A 152 3.39 -16.61 7.24
N GLN A 153 2.33 -15.82 7.07
CA GLN A 153 1.02 -16.32 6.66
C GLN A 153 0.92 -16.54 5.14
N ILE A 154 1.83 -15.94 4.36
CA ILE A 154 1.85 -16.04 2.89
C ILE A 154 2.77 -17.17 2.42
N GLY A 155 3.93 -17.33 3.05
CA GLY A 155 4.91 -18.31 2.61
C GLY A 155 6.08 -18.54 3.57
N SER A 156 6.88 -19.55 3.25
CA SER A 156 8.04 -19.93 4.04
C SER A 156 9.24 -19.00 3.82
N LYS A 157 10.22 -19.08 4.75
CA LYS A 157 11.41 -18.22 4.78
C LYS A 157 12.32 -18.33 3.54
N ASP A 158 12.15 -19.39 2.75
CA ASP A 158 12.81 -19.64 1.48
C ASP A 158 12.07 -19.02 0.27
N GLY A 159 10.97 -18.29 0.49
CA GLY A 159 10.22 -17.58 -0.55
C GLY A 159 9.12 -18.38 -1.21
N LYS A 160 8.81 -19.61 -0.73
CA LYS A 160 7.72 -20.41 -1.28
C LYS A 160 6.36 -19.95 -0.75
N VAL A 161 5.51 -19.47 -1.65
CA VAL A 161 4.12 -19.07 -1.36
C VAL A 161 3.25 -20.30 -1.08
N PHE A 162 2.41 -20.23 -0.04
CA PHE A 162 1.42 -21.25 0.28
C PHE A 162 0.21 -21.17 -0.67
N PRO A 163 -0.27 -22.31 -1.21
CA PRO A 163 -1.37 -22.29 -2.19
C PRO A 163 -2.66 -21.63 -1.70
N GLU A 164 -3.04 -21.82 -0.44
CA GLU A 164 -4.26 -21.21 0.11
C GLU A 164 -4.10 -19.70 0.26
N SER A 165 -2.96 -19.23 0.77
CA SER A 165 -2.66 -17.80 0.89
C SER A 165 -2.62 -17.12 -0.48
N LYS A 166 -2.06 -17.80 -1.49
CA LYS A 166 -2.07 -17.32 -2.89
C LYS A 166 -3.51 -17.03 -3.36
N LYS A 167 -4.42 -18.00 -3.24
CA LYS A 167 -5.82 -17.83 -3.64
C LYS A 167 -6.51 -16.68 -2.90
N ILE A 168 -6.22 -16.52 -1.61
CA ILE A 168 -6.78 -15.44 -0.79
C ILE A 168 -6.31 -14.07 -1.28
N LEU A 169 -5.00 -13.91 -1.52
CA LEU A 169 -4.43 -12.64 -2.01
C LEU A 169 -4.89 -12.31 -3.43
N GLU A 170 -4.98 -13.29 -4.32
CA GLU A 170 -5.56 -13.10 -5.66
C GLU A 170 -7.03 -12.63 -5.58
N ARG A 171 -7.81 -13.23 -4.67
CA ARG A 171 -9.21 -12.82 -4.45
C ARG A 171 -9.32 -11.41 -3.88
N GLN A 172 -8.45 -11.01 -2.94
CA GLN A 172 -8.38 -9.64 -2.44
C GLN A 172 -8.21 -8.63 -3.58
N ILE A 173 -7.26 -8.88 -4.49
CA ILE A 173 -7.03 -8.02 -5.65
C ILE A 173 -8.24 -8.01 -6.59
N SER A 174 -8.85 -9.17 -6.88
CA SER A 174 -10.03 -9.24 -7.77
C SER A 174 -11.24 -8.46 -7.24
N LEU A 175 -11.34 -8.30 -5.91
CA LEU A 175 -12.39 -7.51 -5.25
C LEU A 175 -12.04 -6.01 -5.15
N GLY A 176 -10.91 -5.58 -5.71
CA GLY A 176 -10.44 -4.21 -5.65
C GLY A 176 -9.95 -3.78 -4.26
N CYS A 177 -9.63 -4.74 -3.38
CA CYS A 177 -8.98 -4.44 -2.11
C CYS A 177 -7.50 -4.12 -2.31
N GLU A 178 -6.92 -3.43 -1.34
CA GLU A 178 -5.50 -3.08 -1.32
C GLU A 178 -4.74 -4.00 -0.36
N ILE A 179 -3.48 -4.32 -0.71
CA ILE A 179 -2.60 -5.14 0.12
C ILE A 179 -1.38 -4.32 0.54
N GLY A 180 -1.17 -4.22 1.84
CA GLY A 180 0.00 -3.66 2.50
C GLY A 180 0.86 -4.73 3.18
N ASN A 181 2.07 -4.33 3.54
CA ASN A 181 3.07 -5.14 4.24
C ASN A 181 2.89 -5.00 5.76
N HIS A 182 2.92 -6.11 6.51
CA HIS A 182 2.89 -6.12 7.98
C HIS A 182 4.09 -6.85 8.61
N SER A 183 5.26 -6.75 7.97
CA SER A 183 6.48 -7.50 8.26
C SER A 183 6.33 -9.02 8.02
N TYR A 184 7.41 -9.78 8.19
CA TYR A 184 7.41 -11.22 7.95
C TYR A 184 6.99 -11.99 9.20
N THR A 185 7.58 -11.68 10.35
CA THR A 185 7.35 -12.38 11.63
C THR A 185 6.49 -11.59 12.63
N HIS A 186 5.93 -10.45 12.22
CA HIS A 186 5.27 -9.51 13.12
C HIS A 186 6.23 -8.96 14.22
N ALA A 187 7.49 -8.72 13.83
CA ALA A 187 8.52 -8.23 14.73
C ALA A 187 8.23 -6.80 15.24
N ASN A 188 8.64 -6.50 16.47
CA ASN A 188 8.62 -5.13 16.97
C ASN A 188 9.79 -4.33 16.37
N PHE A 189 9.50 -3.38 15.47
CA PHE A 189 10.52 -2.61 14.75
C PHE A 189 11.35 -1.66 15.63
N ASN A 190 10.96 -1.43 16.89
CA ASN A 190 11.79 -0.73 17.87
C ASN A 190 12.94 -1.59 18.41
N ASN A 191 12.85 -2.92 18.29
CA ASN A 191 13.74 -3.88 18.95
C ASN A 191 14.65 -4.65 17.99
N ILE A 192 14.56 -4.37 16.68
CA ILE A 192 15.35 -5.05 15.65
C ILE A 192 16.32 -4.08 14.96
N THR A 193 17.42 -4.60 14.44
CA THR A 193 18.42 -3.88 13.65
C THR A 193 17.89 -3.45 12.28
N ASP A 194 18.57 -2.53 11.59
CA ASP A 194 18.16 -2.07 10.25
C ASP A 194 18.21 -3.20 9.22
N ALA A 195 19.20 -4.07 9.34
CA ALA A 195 19.32 -5.26 8.50
C ALA A 195 18.13 -6.23 8.69
N GLU A 196 17.72 -6.46 9.94
CA GLU A 196 16.55 -7.28 10.25
C GLU A 196 15.26 -6.64 9.74
N ALA A 197 15.05 -5.34 9.99
CA ALA A 197 13.88 -4.61 9.49
C ALA A 197 13.79 -4.65 7.96
N LYS A 198 14.92 -4.49 7.27
CA LYS A 198 14.99 -4.61 5.81
C LYS A 198 14.58 -6.02 5.35
N LYS A 199 15.10 -7.07 5.99
CA LYS A 199 14.77 -8.46 5.67
C LYS A 199 13.29 -8.77 5.90
N GLU A 200 12.72 -8.31 7.01
CA GLU A 200 11.29 -8.42 7.33
C GLU A 200 10.42 -7.82 6.23
N LEU A 201 10.76 -6.62 5.76
CA LEU A 201 10.01 -5.93 4.71
C LEU A 201 10.18 -6.57 3.34
N GLU A 202 11.42 -6.85 2.92
CA GLU A 202 11.73 -7.36 1.58
C GLU A 202 11.14 -8.76 1.36
N LEU A 203 11.23 -9.65 2.36
CA LEU A 203 10.68 -10.99 2.24
C LEU A 203 9.16 -10.97 2.12
N THR A 204 8.48 -10.20 2.96
CA THR A 204 7.02 -10.06 2.88
C THR A 204 6.57 -9.45 1.56
N SER A 205 7.24 -8.41 1.07
CA SER A 205 6.92 -7.80 -0.24
C SER A 205 7.15 -8.75 -1.40
N SER A 206 8.23 -9.54 -1.37
CA SER A 206 8.50 -10.57 -2.37
C SER A 206 7.42 -11.65 -2.37
N LEU A 207 6.96 -12.08 -1.20
CA LEU A 207 5.90 -13.09 -1.06
C LEU A 207 4.55 -12.56 -1.56
N ILE A 208 4.18 -11.32 -1.21
CA ILE A 208 2.96 -10.68 -1.72
C ILE A 208 3.02 -10.58 -3.25
N THR A 209 4.12 -10.05 -3.80
CA THR A 209 4.30 -9.92 -5.26
C THR A 209 4.24 -11.28 -5.96
N SER A 210 4.84 -12.32 -5.38
CA SER A 210 4.82 -13.67 -5.94
C SER A 210 3.43 -14.33 -5.85
N ALA A 211 2.62 -13.94 -4.88
CA ALA A 211 1.28 -14.47 -4.67
C ALA A 211 0.26 -13.85 -5.64
N CYS A 212 0.22 -12.52 -5.76
CA CYS A 212 -0.84 -11.84 -6.50
C CYS A 212 -0.36 -10.83 -7.56
N GLY A 213 0.94 -10.73 -7.81
CA GLY A 213 1.49 -9.82 -8.82
C GLY A 213 1.61 -8.36 -8.37
N GLU A 214 1.05 -7.99 -7.21
CA GLU A 214 1.11 -6.61 -6.69
C GLU A 214 2.24 -6.41 -5.69
N TYR A 215 2.95 -5.28 -5.80
CA TYR A 215 3.97 -4.89 -4.82
C TYR A 215 3.33 -4.02 -3.73
N PRO A 216 3.47 -4.36 -2.43
CA PRO A 216 2.89 -3.55 -1.36
C PRO A 216 3.72 -2.30 -1.10
N ILE A 217 3.13 -1.12 -1.31
CA ILE A 217 3.77 0.17 -0.95
C ILE A 217 3.40 0.68 0.42
N LEU A 218 2.30 0.20 0.98
CA LEU A 218 1.91 0.52 2.33
C LEU A 218 2.61 -0.44 3.30
N PHE A 219 3.13 0.10 4.39
CA PHE A 219 3.66 -0.67 5.50
C PHE A 219 2.99 -0.22 6.79
N ARG A 220 2.39 -1.15 7.51
CA ARG A 220 1.96 -0.91 8.89
C ARG A 220 2.94 -1.62 9.81
N PRO A 221 3.66 -0.89 10.69
CA PRO A 221 4.57 -1.53 11.63
C PRO A 221 3.76 -2.29 12.69
N PRO A 222 4.14 -3.54 13.03
CA PRO A 222 3.50 -4.31 14.10
C PRO A 222 3.31 -3.51 15.39
N GLY A 223 2.06 -3.36 15.83
CA GLY A 223 1.68 -2.57 17.00
C GLY A 223 2.04 -1.08 16.93
N GLY A 224 2.26 -0.50 15.75
CA GLY A 224 2.67 0.91 15.58
C GLY A 224 4.14 1.18 15.93
N ASN A 225 4.96 0.14 16.16
CA ASN A 225 6.26 0.26 16.81
C ASN A 225 7.41 0.65 15.85
N ILE A 226 7.54 1.92 15.51
CA ILE A 226 8.51 2.38 14.48
C ILE A 226 9.34 3.62 14.85
N LYS A 227 9.83 3.74 16.09
CA LYS A 227 10.53 4.95 16.57
C LYS A 227 11.69 5.36 15.67
N ASN A 228 12.67 4.47 15.51
CA ASN A 228 13.94 4.78 14.84
C ASN A 228 14.02 4.27 13.39
N LYS A 229 12.97 3.60 12.88
CA LYS A 229 12.99 2.96 11.55
C LYS A 229 12.18 3.68 10.48
N LYS A 230 11.67 4.88 10.78
CA LYS A 230 10.88 5.65 9.81
C LYS A 230 11.68 5.96 8.56
N SER A 231 12.88 6.55 8.72
CA SER A 231 13.76 6.90 7.59
C SER A 231 14.07 5.67 6.74
N LEU A 232 14.49 4.56 7.38
CA LEU A 232 14.75 3.30 6.69
C LEU A 232 13.55 2.84 5.86
N CYS A 233 12.34 2.77 6.43
CA CYS A 233 11.16 2.29 5.71
C CYS A 233 10.81 3.21 4.53
N THR A 234 10.95 4.52 4.71
CA THR A 234 10.72 5.50 3.63
C THR A 234 11.80 5.44 2.54
N GLU A 235 13.05 5.17 2.91
CA GLU A 235 14.17 4.97 1.98
C GLU A 235 13.97 3.71 1.14
N LEU A 236 13.42 2.66 1.74
CA LEU A 236 13.02 1.42 1.05
C LEU A 236 11.78 1.59 0.16
N GLY A 237 11.10 2.73 0.25
CA GLY A 237 9.98 3.11 -0.61
C GLY A 237 8.60 2.95 0.01
N TYR A 238 8.49 2.58 1.29
CA TYR A 238 7.19 2.35 1.94
C TYR A 238 6.56 3.64 2.47
N PHE A 239 5.23 3.67 2.43
CA PHE A 239 4.41 4.60 3.18
C PHE A 239 4.01 3.96 4.51
N ILE A 240 4.40 4.58 5.61
CA ILE A 240 4.10 4.07 6.95
C ILE A 240 2.66 4.44 7.29
N ILE A 241 1.80 3.46 7.55
CA ILE A 241 0.38 3.69 7.83
C ILE A 241 -0.02 3.18 9.21
N ASN A 242 -0.63 4.05 10.01
CA ASN A 242 -1.27 3.71 11.29
C ASN A 242 -2.81 3.78 11.16
N TRP A 243 -3.52 4.01 12.26
CA TRP A 243 -4.97 4.06 12.32
C TRP A 243 -5.44 5.21 13.21
N ALA A 244 -6.66 5.69 12.95
CA ALA A 244 -7.32 6.70 13.77
C ALA A 244 -8.28 6.06 14.79
N VAL A 245 -8.82 4.88 14.48
CA VAL A 245 -9.75 4.11 15.31
C VAL A 245 -9.16 2.72 15.53
N ASP A 246 -8.79 2.41 16.77
CA ASP A 246 -8.45 1.06 17.21
C ASP A 246 -9.74 0.42 17.74
N THR A 247 -10.18 -0.68 17.13
CA THR A 247 -11.38 -1.39 17.63
C THR A 247 -11.10 -2.20 18.89
N GLU A 248 -9.82 -2.42 19.21
CA GLU A 248 -9.34 -3.32 20.25
C GLU A 248 -9.87 -4.76 20.14
N ASP A 249 -10.33 -5.16 18.96
CA ASP A 249 -10.89 -6.47 18.64
C ASP A 249 -9.95 -7.64 19.03
N TRP A 250 -8.64 -7.44 18.88
CA TRP A 250 -7.58 -8.36 19.30
C TRP A 250 -7.58 -8.70 20.80
N LYS A 251 -8.17 -7.85 21.66
CA LYS A 251 -8.35 -8.11 23.10
C LYS A 251 -9.59 -8.96 23.39
N LEU A 252 -10.56 -8.99 22.47
CA LEU A 252 -11.91 -9.53 22.67
C LEU A 252 -12.06 -10.96 22.13
N LYS A 253 -10.97 -11.56 21.63
CA LYS A 253 -10.95 -12.92 21.04
C LYS A 253 -11.39 -14.06 21.96
N LYS A 254 -11.48 -13.83 23.27
CA LYS A 254 -11.92 -14.83 24.26
C LYS A 254 -13.33 -14.58 24.81
N LEU A 255 -13.96 -13.47 24.45
CA LEU A 255 -15.33 -13.16 24.88
C LEU A 255 -16.36 -13.92 24.04
N ALA A 256 -17.60 -13.99 24.55
CA ALA A 256 -18.73 -14.41 23.74
C ALA A 256 -18.85 -13.52 22.50
N THR A 257 -19.18 -14.10 21.35
CA THR A 257 -19.18 -13.39 20.05
C THR A 257 -20.11 -12.17 20.07
N GLU A 258 -21.28 -12.26 20.69
CA GLU A 258 -22.21 -11.13 20.81
C GLU A 258 -21.64 -9.98 21.64
N GLU A 259 -20.96 -10.30 22.76
CA GLU A 259 -20.33 -9.30 23.62
C GLU A 259 -19.15 -8.61 22.92
N ALA A 260 -18.29 -9.38 22.26
CA ALA A 260 -17.18 -8.84 21.47
C ALA A 260 -17.71 -7.93 20.35
N THR A 261 -18.75 -8.37 19.63
CA THR A 261 -19.39 -7.61 18.55
C THR A 261 -19.94 -6.29 19.05
N ALA A 262 -20.67 -6.30 20.17
CA ALA A 262 -21.23 -5.09 20.75
C ALA A 262 -20.14 -4.07 21.13
N GLN A 263 -19.03 -4.53 21.72
CA GLN A 263 -17.90 -3.66 22.10
C GLN A 263 -17.18 -3.08 20.88
N ILE A 264 -16.88 -3.91 19.87
CA ILE A 264 -16.24 -3.47 18.61
C ILE A 264 -17.12 -2.43 17.91
N LEU A 265 -18.41 -2.74 17.74
CA LEU A 265 -19.36 -1.85 17.08
C LEU A 265 -19.53 -0.53 17.85
N GLN A 266 -19.57 -0.57 19.18
CA GLN A 266 -19.66 0.64 19.99
C GLN A 266 -18.42 1.54 19.82
N THR A 267 -17.23 0.94 19.74
CA THR A 267 -15.98 1.68 19.48
C THR A 267 -16.03 2.36 18.11
N VAL A 268 -16.50 1.66 17.07
CA VAL A 268 -16.67 2.25 15.73
C VAL A 268 -17.70 3.38 15.76
N LYS A 269 -18.91 3.15 16.31
CA LYS A 269 -19.97 4.16 16.44
C LYS A 269 -19.49 5.45 17.09
N SER A 270 -18.65 5.32 18.12
CA SER A 270 -18.17 6.47 18.89
C SER A 270 -17.05 7.24 18.19
N ASN A 271 -16.36 6.63 17.22
CA ASN A 271 -15.11 7.16 16.66
C ASN A 271 -15.07 7.24 15.14
N ALA A 272 -16.05 6.70 14.41
CA ALA A 272 -16.11 6.83 12.96
C ALA A 272 -16.33 8.30 12.57
N LYS A 273 -15.46 8.80 11.69
CA LYS A 273 -15.57 10.12 11.06
C LYS A 273 -15.04 10.03 9.64
N SER A 274 -15.53 10.88 8.74
CA SER A 274 -15.05 10.92 7.35
C SER A 274 -13.52 11.08 7.32
N GLY A 275 -12.88 10.27 6.49
CA GLY A 275 -11.45 10.22 6.28
C GLY A 275 -10.62 9.54 7.38
N ARG A 276 -11.24 8.73 8.24
CA ARG A 276 -10.52 7.91 9.23
C ARG A 276 -10.19 6.51 8.71
N ILE A 277 -9.08 5.98 9.22
CA ILE A 277 -8.67 4.59 9.05
C ILE A 277 -9.05 3.80 10.31
N ILE A 278 -9.80 2.73 10.15
CA ILE A 278 -10.22 1.81 11.22
C ILE A 278 -9.32 0.57 11.17
N LEU A 279 -8.75 0.21 12.33
CA LEU A 279 -7.98 -1.02 12.52
C LEU A 279 -8.88 -2.14 13.06
N MET A 280 -8.88 -3.27 12.35
CA MET A 280 -9.39 -4.57 12.78
C MET A 280 -8.37 -5.66 12.41
N HIS A 281 -8.63 -6.91 12.77
CA HIS A 281 -7.78 -8.06 12.45
C HIS A 281 -8.62 -9.17 11.81
N ASP A 282 -8.17 -9.71 10.67
CA ASP A 282 -8.84 -10.83 10.00
C ASP A 282 -8.32 -12.21 10.46
N LEU A 283 -7.60 -12.23 11.58
CA LEU A 283 -7.09 -13.44 12.23
C LEU A 283 -8.11 -14.10 13.17
N TYR A 284 -9.01 -13.32 13.77
CA TYR A 284 -9.89 -13.78 14.85
C TYR A 284 -11.34 -13.93 14.39
N LYS A 285 -11.99 -15.03 14.79
CA LYS A 285 -13.42 -15.26 14.51
C LYS A 285 -14.30 -14.11 14.98
N ASN A 286 -14.13 -13.66 16.23
CA ASN A 286 -14.93 -12.57 16.78
C ASN A 286 -14.75 -11.24 16.01
N SER A 287 -13.54 -10.97 15.52
CA SER A 287 -13.28 -9.78 14.69
C SER A 287 -14.01 -9.86 13.35
N VAL A 288 -13.94 -11.00 12.66
CA VAL A 288 -14.62 -11.18 11.37
C VAL A 288 -16.14 -11.22 11.51
N ASP A 289 -16.67 -11.82 12.59
CA ASP A 289 -18.11 -11.78 12.86
C ASP A 289 -18.58 -10.34 13.13
N ALA A 290 -17.81 -9.56 13.89
CA ALA A 290 -18.13 -8.16 14.16
C ALA A 290 -17.97 -7.25 12.91
N ALA A 291 -17.11 -7.62 11.97
CA ALA A 291 -16.85 -6.84 10.76
C ALA A 291 -18.13 -6.66 9.93
N GLU A 292 -19.01 -7.67 9.85
CA GLU A 292 -20.28 -7.56 9.14
C GLU A 292 -21.16 -6.44 9.72
N HIS A 293 -21.33 -6.42 11.04
CA HIS A 293 -22.10 -5.37 11.72
C HIS A 293 -21.45 -3.98 11.61
N VAL A 294 -20.11 -3.92 11.62
CA VAL A 294 -19.38 -2.67 11.38
C VAL A 294 -19.64 -2.16 9.96
N ILE A 295 -19.63 -3.05 8.96
CA ILE A 295 -19.91 -2.71 7.56
C ILE A 295 -21.33 -2.20 7.41
N GLU A 296 -22.32 -2.95 7.91
CA GLU A 296 -23.75 -2.56 7.88
C GLU A 296 -23.98 -1.18 8.52
N TYR A 297 -23.36 -0.93 9.67
CA TYR A 297 -23.48 0.35 10.36
C TYR A 297 -22.88 1.49 9.53
N LEU A 298 -21.64 1.34 9.05
CA LEU A 298 -20.98 2.40 8.28
C LEU A 298 -21.72 2.70 6.96
N LEU A 299 -22.22 1.66 6.27
CA LEU A 299 -23.06 1.83 5.08
C LEU A 299 -24.37 2.57 5.42
N SER A 300 -25.05 2.21 6.51
CA SER A 300 -26.30 2.89 6.90
C SER A 300 -26.10 4.34 7.34
N GLU A 301 -24.90 4.68 7.82
CA GLU A 301 -24.48 6.06 8.10
C GLU A 301 -24.05 6.85 6.85
N GLY A 302 -24.09 6.23 5.68
CA GLY A 302 -23.75 6.84 4.39
C GLY A 302 -22.25 6.92 4.10
N TYR A 303 -21.42 6.10 4.74
CA TYR A 303 -20.00 6.02 4.41
C TYR A 303 -19.77 5.20 3.14
N ARG A 304 -18.98 5.75 2.22
CA ARG A 304 -18.33 5.00 1.16
C ARG A 304 -17.02 4.41 1.67
N PHE A 305 -16.85 3.12 1.42
CA PHE A 305 -15.61 2.41 1.72
C PHE A 305 -14.58 2.66 0.63
N VAL A 306 -13.36 2.98 1.05
CA VAL A 306 -12.21 3.24 0.18
C VAL A 306 -10.98 2.50 0.68
N THR A 307 -10.07 2.18 -0.22
CA THR A 307 -8.71 1.78 0.17
C THR A 307 -7.98 2.96 0.80
N ILE A 308 -6.85 2.69 1.46
CA ILE A 308 -6.04 3.74 2.08
C ILE A 308 -5.42 4.64 1.00
N SER A 309 -4.98 4.07 -0.13
CA SER A 309 -4.50 4.89 -1.25
C SER A 309 -5.61 5.76 -1.84
N GLU A 310 -6.81 5.22 -2.09
CA GLU A 310 -7.97 6.01 -2.56
C GLU A 310 -8.33 7.12 -1.57
N LEU A 311 -8.27 6.85 -0.26
CA LEU A 311 -8.51 7.85 0.78
C LEU A 311 -7.49 9.00 0.71
N CYS A 312 -6.23 8.69 0.45
CA CYS A 312 -5.17 9.70 0.32
C CYS A 312 -5.35 10.56 -0.93
N ASP A 313 -5.71 9.94 -2.05
CA ASP A 313 -5.98 10.62 -3.31
C ASP A 313 -7.16 11.59 -3.18
N LEU A 314 -8.27 11.15 -2.58
CA LEU A 314 -9.46 11.99 -2.35
C LEU A 314 -9.20 13.21 -1.46
N ARG A 315 -8.18 13.14 -0.61
CA ARG A 315 -7.84 14.23 0.31
C ARG A 315 -6.76 15.14 -0.23
N ASN A 316 -6.18 14.82 -1.39
CA ASN A 316 -5.00 15.50 -1.95
C ASN A 316 -3.85 15.56 -0.95
N LYS A 317 -3.88 14.62 0.00
CA LYS A 317 -2.84 14.38 0.97
C LYS A 317 -2.19 13.10 0.50
N THR A 318 -1.27 13.27 -0.45
CA THR A 318 -0.21 12.31 -0.67
C THR A 318 0.30 11.87 0.70
N PRO A 319 0.46 10.56 0.98
CA PRO A 319 1.15 10.15 2.17
C PRO A 319 2.58 10.68 2.03
N ASP A 320 2.86 11.77 2.74
CA ASP A 320 4.23 12.16 2.97
C ASP A 320 4.92 10.95 3.60
N GLY A 321 6.24 10.80 3.44
CA GLY A 321 6.99 9.73 4.13
C GLY A 321 6.84 9.73 5.66
N GLN A 322 5.96 10.58 6.21
CA GLN A 322 5.60 10.78 7.59
C GLN A 322 4.09 10.72 7.89
N VAL A 323 3.20 10.10 7.09
CA VAL A 323 1.78 10.02 7.54
C VAL A 323 1.57 8.96 8.62
N ILE A 324 1.94 9.36 9.83
CA ILE A 324 1.53 8.80 11.10
C ILE A 324 0.09 9.27 11.34
N PHE A 325 -0.91 8.47 11.00
CA PHE A 325 -2.24 8.65 11.60
C PHE A 325 -2.12 8.30 13.09
N ASN A 326 -1.86 9.28 13.94
CA ASN A 326 -2.09 9.16 15.36
C ASN A 326 -3.51 9.65 15.68
N ARG A 327 -4.01 9.26 16.86
CA ARG A 327 -5.33 9.61 17.44
C ARG A 327 -5.68 11.11 17.39
N SER A 328 -4.71 12.01 17.20
CA SER A 328 -4.87 13.47 17.21
C SER A 328 -4.64 14.18 15.87
N SER A 329 -4.17 13.50 14.82
CA SER A 329 -3.76 14.12 13.54
C SER A 329 -4.90 14.45 12.55
N LEU A 330 -6.15 14.29 12.97
CA LEU A 330 -7.34 14.55 12.15
C LEU A 330 -8.30 15.49 12.87
N ALA A 331 -7.78 16.64 13.30
CA ALA A 331 -8.58 17.83 13.62
C ALA A 331 -8.89 18.61 12.33
#